data_AF-A0A7C6FWM1-F1
#
_entry.id   AF-A0A7C6FWM1-F1
#
_cell.length_a   1.000
_cell.length_b   1.000
_cell.length_c   1.000
_cell.angle_alpha   90.00
_cell.angle_beta   90.00
_cell.angle_gamma   90.00
#
_symmetry.space_group_name_H-M   'P 1'
#
loop_
_entity.id
_entity.type
_entity.pdbx_description
1 polymer ?
#
loop_
_entity_poly.entity_id
_entity_poly.type
_entity_poly.pdbx_seq_one_letter_code
_entity_poly.pdbx_strand_id
1 'polypeptide(L)'
;MKEHIVNKITGRLKALQIPYSMEGDSITVGEEFVEIGYGSDLKKVRYDLTITIDEASRCVVVYVSTVDKYIMTVDGKLPPGESRKPQQVFRKVKHIIIDENGESNLITLDLADIPNTAKDCAIQCGWRFSTVLKMRKKPPVLLSASERVKALRINDDMDLAGVYLEDAETIVQKHSRRKKGGFFSRLFGRHSRGKS
;
A
#
# COMPACT_ATOMS: atom_id res chain seq x y z
N MET A 1 -5.94 1.70 24.38
CA MET A 1 -6.59 1.70 23.04
C MET A 1 -5.73 1.06 21.97
N LYS A 2 -4.43 1.38 21.90
CA LYS A 2 -3.44 0.68 21.05
C LYS A 2 -3.51 -0.85 21.16
N GLU A 3 -3.51 -1.37 22.39
CA GLU A 3 -3.63 -2.82 22.65
C GLU A 3 -4.89 -3.43 22.03
N HIS A 4 -6.01 -2.69 21.98
CA HIS A 4 -7.24 -3.18 21.37
C HIS A 4 -7.07 -3.37 19.85
N ILE A 5 -6.40 -2.42 19.18
CA ILE A 5 -6.08 -2.51 17.74
C ILE A 5 -5.13 -3.69 17.50
N VAL A 6 -4.06 -3.81 18.28
CA VAL A 6 -3.11 -4.94 18.20
C VAL A 6 -3.83 -6.28 18.38
N ASN A 7 -4.66 -6.41 19.41
CA ASN A 7 -5.36 -7.66 19.73
C ASN A 7 -6.36 -8.06 18.63
N LYS A 8 -7.08 -7.11 18.03
CA LYS A 8 -7.96 -7.41 16.90
C LYS A 8 -7.19 -7.88 15.66
N ILE A 9 -6.09 -7.19 15.32
CA ILE A 9 -5.29 -7.54 14.14
C ILE A 9 -4.62 -8.90 14.34
N THR A 10 -3.96 -9.11 15.47
CA THR A 10 -3.30 -10.39 15.79
C THR A 10 -4.30 -11.52 15.97
N GLY A 11 -5.48 -11.25 16.53
CA GLY A 11 -6.59 -12.20 16.59
C GLY A 11 -7.06 -12.63 15.21
N ARG A 12 -7.17 -11.69 14.25
CA ARG A 12 -7.54 -12.01 12.86
C ARG A 12 -6.45 -12.84 12.16
N LEU A 13 -5.17 -12.50 12.37
CA LEU A 13 -4.04 -13.27 11.84
C LEU A 13 -4.03 -14.71 12.39
N LYS A 14 -4.22 -14.88 13.71
CA LYS A 14 -4.37 -16.19 14.35
C LYS A 14 -5.54 -16.98 13.78
N ALA A 15 -6.70 -16.36 13.58
CA ALA A 15 -7.88 -17.01 13.03
C ALA A 15 -7.67 -17.49 11.58
N LEU A 16 -6.87 -16.75 10.80
CA LEU A 16 -6.47 -17.15 9.45
C LEU A 16 -5.25 -18.10 9.43
N GLN A 17 -4.72 -18.44 10.60
CA GLN A 17 -3.50 -19.24 10.79
C GLN A 17 -2.29 -18.67 10.02
N ILE A 18 -2.21 -17.34 9.90
CA ILE A 18 -1.10 -16.67 9.24
C ILE A 18 -0.02 -16.36 10.28
N PRO A 19 1.20 -16.87 10.12
CA PRO A 19 2.29 -16.56 11.04
C PRO A 19 2.66 -15.08 10.94
N TYR A 20 2.99 -14.49 12.08
CA TYR A 20 3.41 -13.10 12.17
C TYR A 20 4.46 -12.93 13.26
N SER A 21 5.26 -11.88 13.14
CA SER A 21 6.17 -11.45 14.19
C SER A 21 5.79 -10.07 14.69
N MET A 22 6.13 -9.79 15.95
CA MET A 22 5.92 -8.49 16.58
C MET A 22 7.25 -7.92 17.02
N GLU A 23 7.50 -6.68 16.61
CA GLU A 23 8.68 -5.92 17.02
C GLU A 23 8.21 -4.53 17.49
N GLY A 24 8.17 -4.34 18.81
CA GLY A 24 7.60 -3.15 19.43
C GLY A 24 6.17 -2.91 18.97
N ASP A 25 5.98 -1.82 18.23
CA ASP A 25 4.67 -1.35 17.75
C ASP A 25 4.36 -1.78 16.31
N SER A 26 5.18 -2.67 15.75
CA SER A 26 5.05 -3.16 14.39
C SER A 26 4.71 -4.66 14.37
N ILE A 27 3.72 -5.01 13.57
CA ILE A 27 3.34 -6.39 13.23
C ILE A 27 3.82 -6.65 11.81
N THR A 28 4.59 -7.72 11.61
CA THR A 28 5.09 -8.11 10.28
C THR A 28 4.65 -9.52 9.92
N VAL A 29 4.35 -9.71 8.63
CA VAL A 29 4.03 -10.99 8.02
C VAL A 29 4.88 -11.11 6.76
N GLY A 30 5.49 -12.25 6.54
CA GLY A 30 6.24 -12.58 5.33
C GLY A 30 5.99 -14.04 5.00
N GLU A 31 4.94 -14.31 4.23
CA GLU A 31 4.42 -15.66 4.00
C GLU A 31 4.19 -15.94 2.51
N GLU A 32 4.22 -17.21 2.10
CA GLU A 32 3.91 -17.62 0.73
C GLU A 32 2.56 -18.33 0.64
N PHE A 33 1.71 -17.84 -0.26
CA PHE A 33 0.41 -18.44 -0.53
C PHE A 33 0.33 -18.99 -1.95
N VAL A 34 -0.65 -19.84 -2.23
CA VAL A 34 -0.94 -20.33 -3.59
C VAL A 34 -2.13 -19.58 -4.15
N GLU A 35 -2.02 -19.01 -5.36
CA GLU A 35 -3.11 -18.25 -5.97
C GLU A 35 -4.22 -19.17 -6.52
N ILE A 36 -5.48 -18.75 -6.35
CA ILE A 36 -6.63 -19.40 -7.00
C ILE A 36 -6.77 -18.84 -8.41
N GLY A 37 -6.06 -19.43 -9.38
CA GLY A 37 -6.30 -19.17 -10.80
C GLY A 37 -7.46 -20.01 -11.33
N TYR A 38 -8.28 -19.45 -12.22
CA TYR A 38 -9.21 -20.22 -13.06
C TYR A 38 -8.50 -20.96 -14.21
N GLY A 39 -7.17 -20.87 -14.30
CA GLY A 39 -6.34 -21.50 -15.33
C GLY A 39 -5.36 -22.52 -14.74
N SER A 40 -4.74 -23.30 -15.63
CA SER A 40 -3.83 -24.41 -15.33
C SER A 40 -2.45 -24.01 -14.80
N ASP A 41 -2.20 -22.73 -14.55
CA ASP A 41 -0.92 -22.23 -14.02
C ASP A 41 -0.95 -22.15 -12.49
N LEU A 42 -0.06 -22.90 -11.85
CA LEU A 42 0.18 -22.83 -10.40
C LEU A 42 1.11 -21.66 -10.09
N LYS A 43 0.57 -20.66 -9.38
CA LYS A 43 1.31 -19.48 -8.95
C LYS A 43 1.42 -19.44 -7.42
N LYS A 44 2.62 -19.14 -6.95
CA LYS A 44 2.86 -18.73 -5.57
C LYS A 44 2.81 -17.20 -5.48
N VAL A 45 2.31 -16.69 -4.37
CA VAL A 45 2.27 -15.26 -4.06
C VAL A 45 3.02 -15.08 -2.76
N ARG A 46 4.16 -14.39 -2.82
CA ARG A 46 4.83 -13.90 -1.62
C ARG A 46 4.06 -12.69 -1.12
N TYR A 47 3.59 -12.74 0.12
CA TYR A 47 2.86 -11.70 0.79
C TYR A 47 3.72 -11.13 1.93
N ASP A 48 4.12 -9.87 1.78
CA ASP A 48 4.80 -9.12 2.82
C ASP A 48 3.85 -8.03 3.33
N LEU A 49 3.51 -8.07 4.62
CA LEU A 49 2.68 -7.09 5.29
C LEU A 49 3.44 -6.51 6.49
N THR A 50 3.32 -5.21 6.68
CA THR A 50 3.81 -4.54 7.88
C THR A 50 2.77 -3.55 8.35
N ILE A 51 2.39 -3.63 9.62
CA ILE A 51 1.44 -2.74 10.26
C ILE A 51 2.17 -2.07 11.41
N THR A 52 2.37 -0.76 11.34
CA THR A 52 2.96 0.05 12.40
C THR A 52 1.87 0.86 13.08
N ILE A 53 1.82 0.79 14.41
CA ILE A 53 0.79 1.46 15.21
C ILE A 53 1.46 2.56 16.03
N ASP A 54 1.40 3.80 15.55
CA ASP A 54 2.02 4.94 16.22
C ASP A 54 1.03 5.64 17.15
N GLU A 55 1.32 5.56 18.45
CA GLU A 55 0.50 6.15 19.51
C GLU A 55 0.62 7.67 19.59
N ALA A 56 1.80 8.23 19.28
CA ALA A 56 2.03 9.67 19.34
C ALA A 56 1.23 10.40 18.26
N SER A 57 1.21 9.87 17.04
CA SER A 57 0.43 10.42 15.93
C SER A 57 -1.01 9.87 15.85
N ARG A 58 -1.37 8.91 16.73
CA ARG A 58 -2.64 8.16 16.70
C ARG A 58 -2.95 7.66 15.29
N CYS A 59 -1.97 7.03 14.66
CA CYS A 59 -2.06 6.57 13.28
C CYS A 59 -1.66 5.10 13.15
N VAL A 60 -2.45 4.35 12.39
CA VAL A 60 -2.09 3.02 11.92
C VAL A 60 -1.59 3.14 10.48
N VAL A 61 -0.36 2.72 10.25
CA VAL A 61 0.28 2.72 8.93
C VAL A 61 0.41 1.28 8.47
N VAL A 62 -0.14 0.97 7.31
CA VAL A 62 -0.11 -0.37 6.72
C VAL A 62 0.67 -0.34 5.42
N TYR A 63 1.65 -1.24 5.31
CA TYR A 63 2.35 -1.55 4.09
C TYR A 63 1.97 -2.97 3.66
N VAL A 64 1.63 -3.12 2.39
CA VAL A 64 1.31 -4.43 1.79
C VAL A 64 2.06 -4.54 0.48
N SER A 65 2.73 -5.67 0.28
CA SER A 65 3.40 -6.04 -0.97
C SER A 65 3.08 -7.48 -1.31
N THR A 66 2.71 -7.70 -2.57
CA THR A 66 2.52 -9.04 -3.14
C THR A 66 3.44 -9.21 -4.33
N VAL A 67 4.24 -10.27 -4.34
CA VAL A 67 5.14 -10.63 -5.44
C VAL A 67 4.78 -12.01 -5.96
N ASP A 68 4.53 -12.10 -7.24
CA ASP A 68 4.13 -13.35 -7.89
C ASP A 68 5.38 -14.17 -8.23
N LYS A 69 5.41 -15.41 -7.74
CA LYS A 69 6.40 -16.42 -8.06
C LYS A 69 5.74 -17.53 -8.87
N TYR A 70 6.16 -17.69 -10.12
CA TYR A 70 5.66 -18.77 -10.96
C TYR A 70 6.32 -20.08 -10.57
N ILE A 71 5.52 -21.13 -10.36
CA ILE A 71 6.03 -22.46 -10.00
C ILE A 71 6.19 -23.28 -11.28
N MET A 72 5.12 -23.38 -12.09
CA MET A 72 5.11 -24.11 -13.35
C MET A 72 4.09 -23.52 -14.31
N THR A 73 4.44 -23.44 -15.59
CA THR A 73 3.50 -23.23 -16.69
C THR A 73 3.03 -24.59 -17.20
N VAL A 74 1.80 -24.65 -17.77
CA VAL A 74 1.20 -25.86 -18.37
C VAL A 74 2.15 -26.63 -19.30
N ASP A 75 3.07 -25.92 -19.97
CA ASP A 75 4.04 -26.48 -20.90
C ASP A 75 5.24 -27.18 -20.23
N GLY A 76 5.25 -27.29 -18.90
CA GLY A 76 6.37 -27.86 -18.12
C GLY A 76 7.66 -27.01 -18.15
N LYS A 77 7.61 -25.83 -18.79
CA LYS A 77 8.73 -24.89 -18.84
C LYS A 77 8.63 -23.91 -17.67
N LEU A 78 9.77 -23.63 -17.04
CA LEU A 78 9.89 -22.50 -16.10
C LEU A 78 9.73 -21.21 -16.92
N PRO A 79 8.75 -20.34 -16.59
CA PRO A 79 8.62 -19.07 -17.28
C PRO A 79 9.85 -18.20 -17.02
N PRO A 80 10.26 -17.36 -18.00
CA PRO A 80 11.43 -16.52 -17.86
C PRO A 80 11.21 -15.42 -16.81
N GLY A 81 11.72 -15.68 -15.60
CA GLY A 81 11.89 -14.68 -14.54
C GLY A 81 10.61 -14.27 -13.81
N GLU A 82 10.79 -13.88 -12.55
CA GLU A 82 9.75 -13.24 -11.72
C GLU A 82 9.14 -12.06 -12.49
N SER A 83 7.80 -12.05 -12.64
CA SER A 83 7.11 -10.87 -13.17
C SER A 83 7.35 -9.72 -12.20
N ARG A 84 8.27 -8.82 -12.55
CA ARG A 84 8.59 -7.61 -11.76
C ARG A 84 7.43 -6.63 -11.67
N LYS A 85 6.31 -6.89 -12.36
CA LYS A 85 5.11 -6.06 -12.24
C LYS A 85 4.29 -6.58 -11.06
N PRO A 86 4.09 -5.77 -9.99
CA PRO A 86 3.23 -6.17 -8.89
C PRO A 86 1.81 -6.33 -9.42
N GLN A 87 1.34 -7.57 -9.47
CA GLN A 87 -0.05 -7.88 -9.75
C GLN A 87 -0.88 -7.60 -8.48
N GLN A 88 -2.17 -7.34 -8.68
CA GLN A 88 -3.17 -6.90 -7.70
C GLN A 88 -2.88 -7.30 -6.23
N VAL A 89 -2.71 -6.29 -5.36
CA VAL A 89 -2.37 -6.45 -3.92
C VAL A 89 -3.48 -7.17 -3.14
N PHE A 90 -4.71 -7.11 -3.64
CA PHE A 90 -5.92 -7.64 -3.00
C PHE A 90 -6.53 -8.75 -3.84
N ARG A 91 -6.27 -9.99 -3.44
CA ARG A 91 -6.73 -11.19 -4.13
C ARG A 91 -6.95 -12.34 -3.14
N LYS A 92 -7.74 -13.32 -3.58
CA LYS A 92 -7.99 -14.55 -2.82
C LYS A 92 -6.90 -15.57 -3.11
N VAL A 93 -6.35 -16.15 -2.05
CA VAL A 93 -5.29 -17.15 -2.11
C VAL A 93 -5.65 -18.35 -1.23
N LYS A 94 -4.94 -19.46 -1.44
CA LYS A 94 -5.01 -20.68 -0.65
C LYS A 94 -3.77 -20.76 0.22
N HIS A 95 -3.99 -20.98 1.51
CA HIS A 95 -2.95 -21.35 2.46
C HIS A 95 -3.04 -22.85 2.69
N ILE A 96 -1.92 -23.54 2.44
CA ILE A 96 -1.80 -24.98 2.66
C ILE A 96 -1.10 -25.14 3.99
N ILE A 97 -1.79 -25.75 4.94
CA ILE A 97 -1.33 -25.95 6.30
C ILE A 97 -1.19 -27.44 6.49
N ILE A 98 -0.04 -27.89 6.97
CA ILE A 98 0.23 -29.29 7.23
C ILE A 98 0.19 -29.47 8.74
N ASP A 99 -0.76 -30.27 9.21
CA ASP A 99 -0.91 -30.57 10.62
C ASP A 99 0.17 -31.54 11.11
N GLU A 100 0.31 -31.70 12.43
CA GLU A 100 1.28 -32.64 13.04
C GLU A 100 1.05 -34.10 12.59
N ASN A 101 -0.18 -34.44 12.19
CA ASN A 101 -0.55 -35.75 11.65
C ASN A 101 -0.13 -35.94 10.18
N GLY A 102 0.41 -34.90 9.53
CA GLY A 102 0.74 -34.91 8.11
C GLY A 102 -0.46 -34.67 7.18
N GLU A 103 -1.65 -34.40 7.72
CA GLU A 103 -2.82 -34.02 6.92
C GLU A 103 -2.70 -32.57 6.44
N SER A 104 -2.98 -32.34 5.16
CA SER A 104 -2.96 -31.00 4.58
C SER A 104 -4.34 -30.38 4.57
N ASN A 105 -4.51 -29.29 5.32
CA ASN A 105 -5.70 -28.46 5.30
C ASN A 105 -5.52 -27.28 4.33
N LEU A 106 -6.57 -26.98 3.59
CA LEU A 106 -6.56 -25.92 2.60
C LEU A 106 -7.56 -24.82 2.99
N ILE A 107 -7.01 -23.66 3.35
CA ILE A 107 -7.80 -22.51 3.78
C ILE A 107 -7.80 -21.47 2.65
N THR A 108 -8.98 -21.05 2.22
CA THR A 108 -9.12 -19.92 1.29
C THR A 108 -9.21 -18.62 2.09
N LEU A 109 -8.33 -17.67 1.78
CA LEU A 109 -8.25 -16.38 2.47
C LEU A 109 -8.18 -15.22 1.48
N ASP A 110 -8.71 -14.07 1.89
CA ASP A 110 -8.61 -12.82 1.14
C ASP A 110 -7.51 -11.96 1.76
N LEU A 111 -6.48 -11.63 0.98
CA LEU A 111 -5.36 -10.81 1.45
C LEU A 111 -5.78 -9.37 1.80
N ALA A 112 -6.96 -8.93 1.33
CA ALA A 112 -7.54 -7.63 1.70
C ALA A 112 -8.13 -7.60 3.11
N ASP A 113 -8.46 -8.76 3.69
CA ASP A 113 -9.14 -8.84 4.99
C ASP A 113 -8.30 -8.24 6.12
N ILE A 114 -6.98 -8.46 6.11
CA ILE A 114 -6.11 -7.99 7.20
C ILE A 114 -5.96 -6.47 7.16
N PRO A 115 -5.62 -5.82 6.04
CA PRO A 115 -5.60 -4.36 5.94
C PRO A 115 -6.95 -3.71 6.23
N ASN A 116 -8.05 -4.33 5.79
CA ASN A 116 -9.40 -3.84 6.08
C ASN A 116 -9.71 -3.93 7.58
N THR A 117 -9.35 -5.04 8.23
CA THR A 117 -9.49 -5.18 9.69
C THR A 117 -8.71 -4.08 10.41
N ALA A 118 -7.46 -3.81 10.01
CA ALA A 118 -6.65 -2.74 10.62
C ALA A 118 -7.28 -1.36 10.41
N LYS A 119 -7.82 -1.09 9.22
CA LYS A 119 -8.54 0.15 8.89
C LYS A 119 -9.77 0.34 9.76
N ASP A 120 -10.61 -0.68 9.86
CA ASP A 120 -11.86 -0.60 10.62
C ASP A 120 -11.59 -0.43 12.10
N CYS A 121 -10.56 -1.11 12.65
CA CYS A 121 -10.13 -0.93 14.03
C CYS A 121 -9.62 0.50 14.29
N ALA A 122 -8.80 1.03 13.38
CA ALA A 122 -8.29 2.39 13.50
C ALA A 122 -9.45 3.41 13.53
N ILE A 123 -10.41 3.30 12.59
CA ILE A 123 -11.58 4.18 12.53
C ILE A 123 -12.44 4.06 13.80
N GLN A 124 -12.70 2.84 14.28
CA GLN A 124 -13.47 2.58 15.50
C GLN A 124 -12.83 3.21 16.75
N CYS A 125 -11.50 3.24 16.82
CA CYS A 125 -10.77 3.87 17.92
C CYS A 125 -10.55 5.38 17.74
N GLY A 126 -11.00 5.97 16.63
CA GLY A 126 -10.75 7.39 16.29
C GLY A 126 -9.31 7.68 15.87
N TRP A 127 -8.60 6.68 15.35
CA TRP A 127 -7.22 6.79 14.86
C TRP A 127 -7.22 7.00 13.35
N ARG A 128 -6.16 7.64 12.86
CA ARG A 128 -5.93 7.81 11.43
C ARG A 128 -5.46 6.49 10.83
N PHE A 129 -5.83 6.25 9.58
CA PHE A 129 -5.36 5.09 8.83
C PHE A 129 -4.62 5.56 7.58
N SER A 130 -3.44 4.99 7.32
CA SER A 130 -2.62 5.29 6.16
C SER A 130 -2.09 4.01 5.53
N THR A 131 -2.13 3.94 4.21
CA THR A 131 -1.53 2.84 3.44
C THR A 131 -0.32 3.35 2.67
N VAL A 132 0.78 2.60 2.75
CA VAL A 132 2.04 2.91 2.06
C VAL A 132 2.28 1.84 1.01
N LEU A 133 2.50 2.26 -0.24
CA LEU A 133 2.75 1.35 -1.36
C LEU A 133 4.24 1.02 -1.56
N LYS A 134 5.15 1.81 -0.96
CA LYS A 134 6.59 1.62 -1.06
C LYS A 134 7.23 1.86 0.31
N MET A 135 7.73 0.80 0.94
CA MET A 135 8.65 0.93 2.06
C MET A 135 9.94 1.56 1.55
N ARG A 136 10.18 2.82 1.91
CA ARG A 136 11.58 3.26 2.05
C ARG A 136 12.11 2.62 3.34
N LYS A 137 13.42 2.40 3.45
CA LYS A 137 14.07 1.71 4.60
C LYS A 137 13.72 2.26 6.00
N LYS A 138 12.98 3.37 6.09
CA LYS A 138 12.28 3.81 7.29
C LYS A 138 10.82 4.07 6.92
N PRO A 139 9.84 3.51 7.65
CA PRO A 139 8.45 3.92 7.47
C PRO A 139 8.40 5.44 7.66
N PRO A 140 7.63 6.17 6.83
CA PRO A 140 7.49 7.60 7.01
C PRO A 140 6.83 7.81 8.38
N VAL A 141 7.62 8.26 9.35
CA VAL A 141 7.09 8.86 10.58
C VAL A 141 6.18 9.97 10.10
N LEU A 142 4.87 9.79 10.28
CA LEU A 142 3.90 10.82 9.93
C LEU A 142 4.06 11.92 10.96
N LEU A 143 5.03 12.80 10.70
CA LEU A 143 5.28 13.98 11.51
C LEU A 143 3.94 14.65 11.78
N SER A 144 3.67 14.81 13.08
CA SER A 144 2.51 15.53 13.56
C SER A 144 2.47 16.93 12.93
N ALA A 145 1.28 17.54 12.83
CA ALA A 145 1.15 18.85 12.20
C ALA A 145 2.08 19.92 12.82
N SER A 146 2.39 19.79 14.12
CA SER A 146 3.35 20.63 14.84
C SER A 146 4.82 20.38 14.44
N GLU A 147 5.20 19.14 14.14
CA GLU A 147 6.56 18.80 13.68
C GLU A 147 6.83 19.22 12.23
N ARG A 148 5.79 19.25 11.38
CA ARG A 148 5.91 19.81 10.02
C ARG A 148 6.24 21.30 10.04
N VAL A 149 5.73 22.05 11.02
CA VAL A 149 6.04 23.48 11.18
C VAL A 149 7.47 23.68 11.69
N LYS A 150 7.99 22.80 12.56
CA LYS A 150 9.39 22.85 12.98
C LYS A 150 10.36 22.50 11.86
N ALA A 151 10.05 21.51 11.02
CA ALA A 151 10.88 21.16 9.87
C ALA A 151 10.97 22.27 8.81
N LEU A 152 9.95 23.13 8.72
CA LEU A 152 9.98 24.30 7.84
C LEU A 152 10.76 25.49 8.41
N ARG A 153 10.99 25.55 9.73
CA ARG A 153 11.73 26.64 10.39
C ARG A 153 13.25 26.43 10.45
N ILE A 154 13.76 25.25 10.11
CA ILE A 154 15.20 24.96 10.15
C ILE A 154 15.94 25.57 8.94
N ASN A 155 15.23 26.15 7.97
CA ASN A 155 15.84 26.80 6.81
C ASN A 155 15.94 28.34 6.91
N ASP A 156 15.58 28.95 8.05
CA ASP A 156 15.61 30.42 8.19
C ASP A 156 16.94 30.98 8.76
N ASP A 157 17.93 30.12 9.09
CA ASP A 157 19.28 30.53 9.50
C ASP A 157 20.30 30.31 8.36
N MET A 158 19.97 30.77 7.14
CA MET A 158 20.96 30.94 6.07
C MET A 158 21.54 32.35 6.13
N ASP A 159 22.79 32.40 6.60
CA ASP A 159 23.67 33.55 6.74
C ASP A 159 23.51 34.60 5.63
N LEU A 160 23.07 35.78 6.06
CA LEU A 160 23.00 37.01 5.29
C LEU A 160 24.38 37.70 5.31
N ALA A 161 25.41 37.03 4.80
CA ALA A 161 26.75 37.61 4.68
C ALA A 161 27.50 37.08 3.46
N GLY A 162 27.40 37.84 2.37
CA GLY A 162 28.42 37.86 1.32
C GLY A 162 27.99 37.26 0.01
N VAL A 163 27.40 38.07 -0.87
CA VAL A 163 27.86 38.25 -2.26
C VAL A 163 27.41 39.65 -2.71
N TYR A 164 28.37 40.56 -2.89
CA TYR A 164 28.21 41.80 -3.66
C TYR A 164 28.74 41.53 -5.08
N LEU A 165 27.99 42.01 -6.08
CA LEU A 165 28.33 42.25 -7.51
C LEU A 165 28.59 40.99 -8.36
N GLU A 166 28.10 40.82 -9.60
CA GLU A 166 27.84 41.77 -10.69
C GLU A 166 26.60 41.39 -11.52
N ASP A 167 26.20 42.37 -12.33
CA ASP A 167 25.07 42.45 -13.26
C ASP A 167 24.99 41.32 -14.30
N ALA A 168 23.77 40.87 -14.60
CA ALA A 168 23.34 40.56 -15.96
C ALA A 168 21.80 40.42 -16.01
N GLU A 169 21.22 41.21 -16.90
CA GLU A 169 19.83 41.19 -17.33
C GLU A 169 19.38 39.79 -17.81
N THR A 170 18.14 39.39 -17.49
CA THR A 170 17.07 39.13 -18.48
C THR A 170 16.02 38.06 -18.07
N ILE A 171 14.76 38.47 -18.29
CA ILE A 171 13.57 37.70 -18.67
C ILE A 171 12.87 36.85 -17.59
N VAL A 172 11.84 37.50 -17.03
CA VAL A 172 10.68 36.90 -16.36
C VAL A 172 9.88 36.04 -17.35
N GLN A 173 9.89 34.71 -17.19
CA GLN A 173 8.87 33.85 -17.78
C GLN A 173 7.75 33.56 -16.78
N LYS A 174 6.64 34.30 -16.92
CA LYS A 174 5.34 33.97 -16.32
C LYS A 174 4.79 32.71 -17.00
N HIS A 175 4.86 31.56 -16.33
CA HIS A 175 4.09 30.40 -16.78
C HIS A 175 2.60 30.54 -16.41
N SER A 176 1.79 30.61 -17.46
CA SER A 176 0.35 30.74 -17.45
C SER A 176 -0.36 29.54 -16.83
N ARG A 177 -1.33 29.82 -15.96
CA ARG A 177 -2.30 28.87 -15.41
C ARG A 177 -3.08 28.19 -16.55
N ARG A 178 -2.93 26.87 -16.70
CA ARG A 178 -3.77 26.05 -17.59
C ARG A 178 -5.19 25.99 -17.01
N LYS A 179 -6.16 26.54 -17.75
CA LYS A 179 -7.59 26.45 -17.47
C LYS A 179 -8.08 25.01 -17.65
N LYS A 180 -8.88 24.54 -16.69
CA LYS A 180 -9.69 23.31 -16.78
C LYS A 180 -10.64 23.40 -17.98
N GLY A 181 -10.38 22.63 -19.03
CA GLY A 181 -11.33 22.40 -20.13
C GLY A 181 -12.28 21.27 -19.74
N GLY A 182 -13.57 21.59 -19.65
CA GLY A 182 -14.64 20.66 -19.29
C GLY A 182 -14.80 19.51 -20.27
N PHE A 183 -14.86 18.29 -19.72
CA PHE A 183 -14.97 17.03 -20.45
C PHE A 183 -16.43 16.58 -20.70
N PHE A 184 -17.43 17.41 -20.38
CA PHE A 184 -18.84 17.03 -20.33
C PHE A 184 -19.74 17.68 -21.41
N SER A 185 -19.26 17.84 -22.65
CA SER A 185 -20.10 18.40 -23.73
C SER A 185 -20.31 17.48 -24.94
N ARG A 186 -19.94 16.19 -24.89
CA ARG A 186 -20.05 15.29 -26.06
C ARG A 186 -21.02 14.11 -25.94
N LEU A 187 -21.96 14.11 -24.98
CA LEU A 187 -22.92 13.00 -24.84
C LEU A 187 -24.38 13.31 -25.22
N PHE A 188 -24.69 14.56 -25.60
CA PHE A 188 -26.05 14.90 -26.07
C PHE A 188 -26.01 15.73 -27.36
N GLY A 189 -25.41 15.16 -28.39
CA GLY A 189 -25.56 15.63 -29.77
C GLY A 189 -26.86 15.11 -30.37
N ARG A 190 -27.89 15.96 -30.34
CA ARG A 190 -29.16 15.82 -31.07
C ARG A 190 -28.94 15.33 -32.51
N HIS A 191 -29.70 14.32 -32.93
CA HIS A 191 -30.07 14.14 -34.33
C HIS A 191 -31.58 14.30 -34.45
N SER A 192 -31.95 15.45 -35.00
CA SER A 192 -33.30 15.77 -35.47
C SER A 192 -33.30 15.79 -37.00
N ARG A 193 -34.21 14.98 -37.57
CA ARG A 193 -35.00 15.19 -38.80
C ARG A 193 -34.31 15.27 -40.17
N GLY A 194 -34.86 14.46 -41.08
CA GLY A 194 -35.11 14.73 -42.51
C GLY A 194 -35.76 13.48 -43.12
N LYS A 195 -37.08 13.38 -43.27
CA LYS A 195 -37.89 13.77 -44.44
C LYS A 195 -37.29 13.35 -45.78
N SER A 196 -37.81 12.26 -46.35
CA SER A 196 -38.59 12.24 -47.61
C SER A 196 -39.41 10.96 -47.65
#